data_AF-A0A8T5P4S8-F1
#
_entry.id   AF-A0A8T5P4S8-F1
#
_cell.length_a   1.000
_cell.length_b   1.000
_cell.length_c   1.000
_cell.angle_alpha   90.00
_cell.angle_beta   90.00
_cell.angle_gamma   90.00
#
_symmetry.space_group_name_H-M   'P 1'
#
loop_
_entity.id
_entity.type
_entity.pdbx_description
1 polymer ?
#
loop_
_entity_poly.entity_id
_entity_poly.type
_entity_poly.pdbx_seq_one_letter_code
_entity_poly.pdbx_strand_id
1 'polypeptide(L)'
;EKGITIEHLANATKRFDADPFDLLCHVAYNAPIRTRKERAERLRMDKKDFFDRFGKEARQILNEVLDKYIEYGTEQLADTNILKVPPISLHGNLMEISELFGGPSALRNSLGELQALLYSE
;
A
#
# COMPACT_ATOMS: atom_id res chain seq x y z
N GLU A 1 17.14 20.33 16.63
CA GLU A 1 17.13 20.35 15.16
C GLU A 1 15.75 20.72 14.65
N LYS A 2 15.64 21.43 13.52
CA LYS A 2 14.35 21.63 12.84
C LYS A 2 14.22 20.55 11.78
N GLY A 3 13.50 19.47 12.09
CA GLY A 3 13.16 18.45 11.12
C GLY A 3 12.18 18.99 10.07
N ILE A 4 12.35 18.56 8.82
CA ILE A 4 11.36 18.79 7.76
C ILE A 4 10.43 17.58 7.79
N THR A 5 9.14 17.81 8.04
CA THR A 5 8.13 16.75 8.00
C THR A 5 7.66 16.53 6.57
N ILE A 6 7.05 15.37 6.29
CA ILE A 6 6.45 15.10 4.99
C ILE A 6 5.34 16.11 4.70
N GLU A 7 4.57 16.57 5.70
CA GLU A 7 3.55 17.60 5.46
C GLU A 7 4.19 18.93 5.04
N HIS A 8 5.35 19.30 5.58
CA HIS A 8 6.07 20.48 5.13
C HIS A 8 6.53 20.34 3.66
N LEU A 9 7.01 19.16 3.25
CA LEU A 9 7.39 18.89 1.86
C LEU A 9 6.18 18.91 0.91
N ALA A 10 5.08 18.28 1.29
CA ALA A 10 3.84 18.28 0.52
C ALA A 10 3.27 19.69 0.33
N ASN A 11 3.29 20.51 1.39
CA ASN A 11 2.86 21.91 1.33
C ASN A 11 3.77 22.76 0.43
N ALA A 12 5.10 22.62 0.55
CA ALA A 12 6.06 23.37 -0.25
C ALA A 12 5.98 23.03 -1.74
N THR A 13 5.71 21.76 -2.06
CA THR A 13 5.58 21.26 -3.44
C THR A 13 4.16 21.33 -4.01
N LYS A 14 3.16 21.66 -3.17
CA LYS A 14 1.72 21.62 -3.48
C LYS A 14 1.24 20.24 -3.99
N ARG A 15 1.81 19.15 -3.47
CA ARG A 15 1.54 17.77 -3.90
C ARG A 15 1.15 16.89 -2.72
N PHE A 16 -0.13 16.93 -2.36
CA PHE A 16 -0.72 16.22 -1.20
C PHE A 16 -1.11 14.76 -1.51
N ASP A 17 -1.21 14.43 -2.79
CA ASP A 17 -1.50 13.10 -3.34
C ASP A 17 -0.24 12.29 -3.65
N ALA A 18 0.92 12.96 -3.67
CA ALA A 18 2.22 12.35 -3.83
C ALA A 18 2.54 11.38 -2.69
N ASP A 19 3.23 10.31 -3.03
CA ASP A 19 3.75 9.40 -2.01
C ASP A 19 4.90 10.08 -1.22
N PRO A 20 4.95 9.93 0.12
CA PRO A 20 6.04 10.46 0.95
C PRO A 20 7.45 10.08 0.48
N PHE A 21 7.63 8.85 -0.01
CA PHE A 21 8.91 8.40 -0.54
C PHE A 21 9.27 9.16 -1.82
N ASP A 22 8.31 9.32 -2.72
CA ASP A 22 8.53 10.04 -3.98
C ASP A 22 8.77 11.53 -3.75
N LEU A 23 8.12 12.16 -2.75
CA LEU A 23 8.42 13.52 -2.32
C LEU A 23 9.87 13.67 -1.83
N LEU A 24 10.33 12.72 -1.01
CA LEU A 24 11.70 12.71 -0.51
C LEU A 24 12.71 12.54 -1.65
N CYS A 25 12.47 11.57 -2.55
CA CYS A 25 13.30 11.35 -3.72
C CYS A 25 13.32 12.54 -4.68
N HIS A 26 12.20 13.24 -4.84
CA HIS A 26 12.14 14.46 -5.64
C HIS A 26 12.96 15.60 -5.03
N VAL A 27 12.85 15.81 -3.72
CA VAL A 27 13.61 16.85 -3.02
C VAL A 27 15.12 16.54 -3.04
N ALA A 28 15.49 15.26 -2.86
CA ALA A 28 16.90 14.86 -2.80
C ALA A 28 17.56 14.73 -4.18
N TYR A 29 16.83 14.27 -5.19
CA TYR A 29 17.41 13.85 -6.48
C TYR A 29 16.67 14.38 -7.71
N ASN A 30 15.68 15.27 -7.54
CA ASN A 30 14.81 15.76 -8.61
C ASN A 30 14.12 14.63 -9.41
N ALA A 31 13.87 13.49 -8.74
CA ALA A 31 13.17 12.33 -9.31
C ALA A 31 11.71 12.69 -9.65
N PRO A 32 11.08 11.98 -10.61
CA PRO A 32 9.67 12.18 -10.90
C PRO A 32 8.80 11.78 -9.69
N ILE A 33 7.88 12.65 -9.31
CA ILE A 33 6.92 12.37 -8.23
C ILE A 33 5.77 11.55 -8.80
N ARG A 34 5.51 10.39 -8.21
CA ARG A 34 4.30 9.60 -8.47
C ARG A 34 3.28 9.80 -7.35
N THR A 35 2.03 9.75 -7.74
CA THR A 35 0.90 9.74 -6.81
C THR A 35 0.73 8.33 -6.24
N ARG A 36 0.12 8.22 -5.06
CA ARG A 36 -0.25 6.93 -4.47
C ARG A 36 -1.11 6.10 -5.41
N LYS A 37 -2.02 6.75 -6.14
CA LYS A 37 -2.86 6.13 -7.17
C LYS A 37 -2.04 5.52 -8.30
N GLU A 38 -1.10 6.27 -8.87
CA GLU A 38 -0.25 5.75 -9.95
C GLU A 38 0.58 4.55 -9.51
N ARG A 39 1.08 4.53 -8.26
CA ARG A 39 1.81 3.37 -7.73
C ARG A 39 0.93 2.14 -7.61
N ALA A 40 -0.26 2.29 -7.03
CA ALA A 40 -1.21 1.19 -6.86
C ALA A 40 -1.69 0.62 -8.21
N GLU A 41 -2.03 1.48 -9.17
CA GLU A 41 -2.43 1.06 -10.51
C GLU A 41 -1.29 0.35 -11.26
N ARG A 42 -0.07 0.88 -11.17
CA ARG A 42 1.09 0.23 -11.78
C ARG A 42 1.35 -1.15 -11.17
N LEU A 43 1.24 -1.28 -9.85
CA LEU A 43 1.36 -2.57 -9.17
C LEU A 43 0.31 -3.58 -9.68
N ARG A 44 -0.96 -3.16 -9.81
CA ARG A 44 -2.04 -4.00 -10.37
C ARG A 44 -1.76 -4.45 -11.81
N MET A 45 -1.19 -3.57 -12.62
CA MET A 45 -0.91 -3.83 -14.04
C MET A 45 0.34 -4.68 -14.25
N ASP A 46 1.43 -4.37 -13.54
CA ASP A 46 2.77 -4.93 -13.79
C ASP A 46 3.03 -6.21 -12.99
N LYS A 47 2.34 -6.43 -11.86
CA LYS A 47 2.57 -7.59 -10.97
C LYS A 47 1.39 -8.56 -10.94
N LYS A 48 0.82 -8.85 -12.12
CA LYS A 48 -0.31 -9.79 -12.25
C LYS A 48 0.02 -11.18 -11.71
N ASP A 49 1.25 -11.62 -11.92
CA ASP A 49 1.81 -12.87 -11.40
C ASP A 49 1.72 -12.98 -9.87
N PHE A 50 1.96 -11.88 -9.15
CA PHE A 50 1.76 -11.82 -7.71
C PHE A 50 0.29 -12.04 -7.34
N PHE A 51 -0.64 -11.30 -7.95
CA PHE A 51 -2.08 -11.43 -7.67
C PHE A 51 -2.65 -12.80 -8.08
N ASP A 52 -2.09 -13.41 -9.12
CA ASP A 52 -2.53 -14.70 -9.65
C ASP A 52 -2.24 -15.89 -8.72
N ARG A 53 -1.33 -15.72 -7.74
CA ARG A 53 -1.09 -16.70 -6.67
C ARG A 53 -2.27 -16.84 -5.70
N PHE A 54 -3.18 -15.87 -5.68
CA PHE A 54 -4.27 -15.80 -4.72
C PHE A 54 -5.63 -16.12 -5.36
N GLY A 55 -6.48 -16.77 -4.57
CA GLY A 55 -7.90 -16.96 -4.90
C GLY A 55 -8.65 -15.62 -5.00
N LYS A 56 -9.86 -15.67 -5.58
CA LYS A 56 -10.65 -14.47 -5.88
C LYS A 56 -10.83 -13.54 -4.67
N GLU A 57 -11.15 -14.10 -3.51
CA GLU A 57 -11.43 -13.35 -2.28
C GLU A 57 -10.16 -12.71 -1.69
N ALA A 58 -9.08 -13.48 -1.53
CA ALA A 58 -7.77 -12.95 -1.11
C ALA A 58 -7.26 -11.85 -2.06
N ARG A 59 -7.45 -12.03 -3.37
CA ARG A 59 -7.11 -11.02 -4.37
C ARG A 59 -7.94 -9.75 -4.23
N GLN A 60 -9.23 -9.87 -3.91
CA GLN A 60 -10.08 -8.73 -3.64
C GLN A 60 -9.59 -7.95 -2.41
N ILE A 61 -9.26 -8.65 -1.32
CA ILE A 61 -8.70 -8.05 -0.10
C ILE A 61 -7.40 -7.28 -0.41
N LEU A 62 -6.48 -7.86 -1.20
CA LEU A 62 -5.25 -7.15 -1.61
C LEU A 62 -5.55 -5.88 -2.41
N ASN A 63 -6.58 -5.88 -3.25
CA ASN A 63 -6.99 -4.68 -3.98
C ASN A 63 -7.58 -3.61 -3.05
N GLU A 64 -8.41 -4.01 -2.09
CA GLU A 64 -8.99 -3.10 -1.10
C GLU A 64 -7.91 -2.51 -0.18
N VAL A 65 -6.87 -3.28 0.16
CA VAL A 65 -5.68 -2.78 0.88
C VAL A 65 -4.97 -1.70 0.07
N LEU A 66 -4.83 -1.87 -1.25
CA LEU A 66 -4.28 -0.83 -2.13
C LEU A 66 -5.17 0.40 -2.22
N ASP A 67 -6.50 0.22 -2.25
CA ASP A 67 -7.43 1.37 -2.23
C ASP A 67 -7.30 2.17 -0.94
N LYS A 68 -7.17 1.48 0.20
CA LYS A 68 -6.90 2.14 1.49
C LYS A 68 -5.57 2.87 1.50
N TYR A 69 -4.54 2.34 0.87
CA TYR A 69 -3.29 3.06 0.68
C TYR A 69 -3.46 4.36 -0.13
N ILE A 70 -4.22 4.32 -1.22
CA ILE A 70 -4.52 5.50 -2.03
C ILE A 70 -5.22 6.57 -1.19
N GLU A 71 -6.18 6.16 -0.35
CA GLU A 71 -6.95 7.07 0.50
C GLU A 71 -6.11 7.61 1.68
N TYR A 72 -5.52 6.73 2.49
CA TYR A 72 -4.98 7.06 3.81
C TYR A 72 -3.44 7.10 3.88
N GLY A 73 -2.73 6.61 2.86
CA GLY A 73 -1.28 6.71 2.76
C GLY A 73 -0.51 5.51 3.31
N THR A 74 0.81 5.70 3.49
CA THR A 74 1.81 4.62 3.67
C THR A 74 1.77 3.97 5.05
N GLU A 75 1.34 4.69 6.08
CA GLU A 75 1.42 4.25 7.49
C GLU A 75 0.55 3.02 7.77
N GLN A 76 -0.46 2.74 6.94
CA GLN A 76 -1.43 1.66 7.18
C GLN A 76 -1.13 0.36 6.40
N LEU A 77 -0.26 0.38 5.39
CA LEU A 77 -0.05 -0.80 4.53
C LEU A 77 0.62 -1.98 5.24
N ALA A 78 1.56 -1.70 6.15
CA ALA A 78 2.28 -2.71 6.91
C ALA A 78 1.51 -3.20 8.14
N ASP A 79 0.48 -2.47 8.55
CA ASP A 79 -0.26 -2.74 9.77
C ASP A 79 -1.47 -3.63 9.47
N THR A 80 -1.49 -4.82 10.07
CA THR A 80 -2.64 -5.72 10.04
C THR A 80 -3.95 -5.08 10.52
N ASN A 81 -3.91 -3.95 11.22
CA ASN A 81 -5.09 -3.17 11.57
C ASN A 81 -5.86 -2.68 10.34
N ILE A 82 -5.23 -2.53 9.17
CA ILE A 82 -5.93 -2.21 7.92
C ILE A 82 -7.02 -3.22 7.58
N LEU A 83 -6.81 -4.49 7.96
CA LEU A 83 -7.75 -5.59 7.72
C LEU A 83 -9.03 -5.46 8.57
N LYS A 84 -9.01 -4.62 9.61
CA LYS A 84 -10.16 -4.32 10.46
C LYS A 84 -10.99 -3.15 9.94
N VAL A 85 -10.59 -2.51 8.84
CA VAL A 85 -11.26 -1.35 8.27
C VAL A 85 -12.18 -1.79 7.13
N PRO A 86 -13.45 -1.35 7.09
CA PRO A 86 -14.32 -1.62 5.95
C PRO A 86 -13.76 -1.04 4.63
N PRO A 87 -13.93 -1.73 3.48
CA PRO A 87 -14.69 -2.97 3.31
C PRO A 87 -13.94 -4.26 3.67
N ILE A 88 -12.65 -4.21 4.00
CA ILE A 88 -11.83 -5.41 4.24
C ILE A 88 -12.39 -6.25 5.39
N SER A 89 -12.83 -5.59 6.46
CA SER A 89 -13.44 -6.26 7.62
C SER A 89 -14.77 -6.96 7.32
N LEU A 90 -15.37 -6.74 6.14
CA LEU A 90 -16.59 -7.42 5.71
C LEU A 90 -16.32 -8.83 5.16
N HIS A 91 -15.06 -9.16 4.86
CA HIS A 91 -14.63 -10.49 4.44
C HIS A 91 -14.42 -11.46 5.62
N GLY A 92 -14.62 -10.98 6.86
CA GLY A 92 -14.51 -11.79 8.07
C GLY A 92 -13.59 -11.18 9.10
N ASN A 93 -13.40 -11.92 10.20
CA ASN A 93 -12.43 -11.57 11.22
C ASN A 93 -10.99 -11.87 10.74
N LEU A 94 -9.99 -11.39 11.48
CA LEU A 94 -8.58 -11.52 11.10
C LEU A 94 -8.15 -12.98 10.87
N MET A 95 -8.70 -13.92 11.64
CA MET A 95 -8.38 -15.35 11.49
C MET A 95 -8.98 -15.91 10.21
N GLU A 96 -10.25 -15.62 9.92
CA GLU A 96 -10.93 -16.02 8.68
C GLU A 96 -10.21 -15.45 7.44
N ILE A 97 -9.86 -14.16 7.49
CA ILE A 97 -9.07 -13.52 6.43
C ILE A 97 -7.73 -14.24 6.28
N SER A 98 -7.04 -14.57 7.37
CA SER A 98 -5.73 -15.21 7.29
C SER A 98 -5.76 -16.58 6.62
N GLU A 99 -6.84 -17.35 6.78
CA GLU A 99 -6.99 -18.65 6.13
C GLU A 99 -7.03 -18.52 4.60
N LEU A 100 -7.56 -17.43 4.06
CA LEU A 100 -7.56 -17.15 2.61
C LEU A 100 -6.15 -17.02 2.01
N PHE A 101 -5.15 -16.75 2.85
CA PHE A 101 -3.74 -16.62 2.46
C PHE A 101 -2.91 -17.86 2.85
N GLY A 102 -3.50 -18.88 3.48
CA GLY A 102 -2.77 -20.03 4.02
C GLY A 102 -2.28 -19.85 5.46
N GLY A 103 -2.94 -18.97 6.22
CA GLY A 103 -2.73 -18.74 7.65
C GLY A 103 -2.02 -17.42 7.98
N PRO A 104 -1.89 -17.08 9.27
CA PRO A 104 -1.40 -15.76 9.73
C PRO A 104 -0.02 -15.36 9.21
N SER A 105 0.93 -16.30 9.17
CA SER A 105 2.28 -16.04 8.66
C SER A 105 2.27 -15.77 7.15
N ALA A 106 1.47 -16.52 6.39
CA ALA A 106 1.38 -16.36 4.95
C ALA A 106 0.67 -15.05 4.57
N LEU A 107 -0.37 -14.65 5.32
CA LEU A 107 -0.99 -13.33 5.23
C LEU A 107 0.04 -12.21 5.46
N ARG A 108 0.79 -12.26 6.56
CA ARG A 108 1.81 -11.24 6.87
C ARG A 108 2.86 -11.15 5.77
N ASN A 109 3.34 -12.29 5.28
CA ASN A 109 4.31 -12.33 4.19
C ASN A 109 3.74 -11.73 2.90
N SER A 110 2.48 -12.01 2.58
CA SER A 110 1.80 -11.48 1.39
C SER A 110 1.62 -9.96 1.46
N LEU A 111 1.27 -9.41 2.63
CA LEU A 111 1.20 -7.95 2.83
C LEU A 111 2.58 -7.29 2.76
N GLY A 112 3.61 -7.92 3.33
CA GLY A 112 4.99 -7.45 3.21
C GLY A 112 5.49 -7.47 1.77
N GLU A 113 5.19 -8.53 1.01
CA GLU A 113 5.51 -8.63 -0.42
C GLU A 113 4.74 -7.58 -1.24
N LEU A 114 3.45 -7.37 -0.97
CA LEU A 114 2.65 -6.31 -1.59
C LEU A 114 3.31 -4.93 -1.39
N GLN A 115 3.72 -4.61 -0.15
CA GLN A 115 4.40 -3.36 0.17
C GLN A 115 5.75 -3.26 -0.56
N ALA A 116 6.55 -4.32 -0.55
CA ALA A 116 7.83 -4.34 -1.25
C ALA A 116 7.66 -4.11 -2.76
N LEU A 117 6.65 -4.73 -3.38
CA LEU A 117 6.33 -4.55 -4.79
C LEU A 117 5.82 -3.14 -5.09
N LEU A 118 5.05 -2.54 -4.19
CA LEU A 118 4.59 -1.14 -4.31
C LEU A 118 5.76 -0.15 -4.32
N TYR A 119 6.85 -0.47 -3.63
CA TYR A 119 8.08 0.33 -3.57
C TYR A 119 9.20 -0.14 -4.50
N SER A 120 9.02 -1.24 -5.22
CA SER A 120 9.95 -1.67 -6.27
C SER A 120 9.77 -0.77 -7.50
N GLU A 121 10.87 -0.25 -8.05
CA GLU A 121 10.88 0.74 -9.14
C GLU A 121 10.36 0.22 -10.50
#